data_AF-A0A8T1SUB9-F1
#
_entry.id   AF-A0A8T1SUB9-F1
#
_cell.length_a   1.000
_cell.length_b   1.000
_cell.length_c   1.000
_cell.angle_alpha   90.00
_cell.angle_beta   90.00
_cell.angle_gamma   90.00
#
_symmetry.space_group_name_H-M   'P 1'
#
loop_
_entity.id
_entity.type
_entity.pdbx_description
1 polymer ?
#
loop_
_entity_poly.entity_id
_entity_poly.type
_entity_poly.pdbx_seq_one_letter_code
_entity_poly.pdbx_strand_id
1 'polypeptide(L)'
;QRRWESHIDALKPLHYELGNIYGALIEMSDDTTFTGSSGNMARSDAEALANGLSKFKFVTSLILWNILFKINLTSKQLREKNLNIHSAIQKLQQTKNILEEFRSDEGFKRTLVDSLEFAEEIDF
;
A
#
# COMPACT_ATOMS: atom_id res chain seq x y z
N GLN A 1 -2.65 4.43 20.12
CA GLN A 1 -2.83 4.56 18.66
C GLN A 1 -3.37 5.96 18.36
N ARG A 2 -2.65 6.79 17.60
CA ARG A 2 -3.22 8.04 17.05
C ARG A 2 -4.05 7.71 15.80
N ARG A 3 -5.04 8.55 15.47
CA ARG A 3 -5.98 8.34 14.35
C ARG A 3 -5.29 7.94 13.03
N TRP A 4 -4.17 8.60 12.70
CA TRP A 4 -3.41 8.31 11.47
C TRP A 4 -2.69 6.96 11.49
N GLU A 5 -2.26 6.47 12.66
CA GLU A 5 -1.62 5.14 12.78
C GLU A 5 -2.61 4.02 12.45
N SER A 6 -3.88 4.18 12.84
CA SER A 6 -4.95 3.22 12.52
C SER A 6 -5.21 3.10 11.02
N HIS A 7 -5.16 4.22 10.28
CA HIS A 7 -5.33 4.18 8.83
C HIS A 7 -4.17 3.49 8.12
N ILE A 8 -2.94 3.70 8.59
CA ILE A 8 -1.77 3.01 8.06
C ILE A 8 -1.84 1.51 8.33
N ASP A 9 -2.23 1.12 9.54
CA ASP A 9 -2.34 -0.29 9.92
C ASP A 9 -3.48 -1.03 9.18
N ALA A 10 -4.61 -0.36 8.90
CA ALA A 10 -5.70 -0.95 8.14
C ALA A 10 -5.34 -1.26 6.68
N LEU A 11 -4.40 -0.50 6.11
CA LEU A 11 -3.95 -0.66 4.74
C LEU A 11 -2.73 -1.58 4.60
N LYS A 12 -2.12 -2.03 5.71
CA LYS A 12 -0.99 -2.97 5.67
C LYS A 12 -1.29 -4.26 4.90
N PRO A 13 -2.42 -4.96 5.12
CA PRO A 13 -2.70 -6.19 4.37
C PRO A 13 -2.79 -5.92 2.87
N LEU A 14 -3.40 -4.82 2.47
CA LEU A 14 -3.46 -4.40 1.06
C LEU A 14 -2.11 -4.00 0.50
N HIS A 15 -1.13 -3.63 1.32
CA HIS A 15 0.22 -3.33 0.86
C HIS A 15 1.06 -4.60 0.69
N TYR A 16 0.95 -5.56 1.61
CA TYR A 16 1.79 -6.77 1.59
C TYR A 16 1.18 -7.93 0.78
N GLU A 17 -0.14 -8.00 0.69
CA GLU A 17 -0.88 -9.13 0.12
C GLU A 17 -1.72 -8.70 -1.10
N LEU A 18 -1.43 -7.53 -1.69
CA LEU A 18 -2.26 -6.98 -2.77
C LEU A 18 -2.48 -7.98 -3.90
N GLY A 19 -1.41 -8.67 -4.26
CA GLY A 19 -1.38 -9.72 -5.24
C GLY A 19 -2.28 -10.89 -4.95
N ASN A 20 -2.11 -11.46 -3.76
CA ASN A 20 -2.92 -12.58 -3.30
C ASN A 20 -4.41 -12.19 -3.23
N ILE A 21 -4.71 -10.96 -2.81
CA ILE A 21 -6.07 -10.41 -2.79
C ILE A 21 -6.62 -10.27 -4.20
N TYR A 22 -5.84 -9.70 -5.13
CA TYR A 22 -6.24 -9.53 -6.52
C TYR A 22 -6.47 -10.87 -7.22
N GLY A 23 -5.53 -11.81 -7.10
CA GLY A 23 -5.63 -13.15 -7.65
C GLY A 23 -6.84 -13.92 -7.13
N ALA A 24 -7.09 -13.87 -5.81
CA ALA A 24 -8.28 -14.48 -5.22
C ALA A 24 -9.58 -13.86 -5.74
N LEU A 25 -9.62 -12.54 -5.97
CA LEU A 25 -10.80 -11.87 -6.55
C LEU A 25 -11.06 -12.30 -8.00
N ILE A 26 -10.00 -12.48 -8.80
CA ILE A 26 -10.13 -13.00 -10.17
C ILE A 26 -10.59 -14.46 -10.17
N GLU A 27 -10.00 -15.30 -9.31
CA GLU A 27 -10.43 -16.70 -9.16
C GLU A 27 -11.91 -16.77 -8.77
N MET A 28 -12.35 -15.93 -7.82
CA MET A 28 -13.75 -15.84 -7.41
C MET A 28 -14.68 -15.31 -8.50
N SER A 29 -14.24 -14.38 -9.36
CA SER A 29 -15.08 -13.89 -10.45
C SER A 29 -15.30 -14.96 -11.54
N ASP A 30 -14.27 -15.76 -11.77
CA ASP A 30 -14.25 -16.78 -12.84
C ASP A 30 -14.81 -18.13 -12.38
N ASP A 31 -14.96 -18.35 -11.08
CA ASP A 31 -15.48 -19.59 -10.52
C ASP A 31 -16.96 -19.83 -10.88
N THR A 32 -17.16 -20.74 -11.83
CA THR A 32 -18.48 -21.16 -12.33
C THR A 32 -19.30 -21.99 -11.33
N THR A 33 -18.71 -22.42 -10.21
CA THR A 33 -19.42 -23.15 -9.16
C THR A 33 -20.32 -22.23 -8.32
N PHE A 34 -20.02 -20.93 -8.27
CA PHE A 34 -20.90 -19.91 -7.69
C PHE A 34 -22.13 -19.71 -8.59
N THR A 35 -23.22 -20.40 -8.24
CA THR A 35 -24.48 -20.38 -8.98
C THR A 35 -25.62 -19.77 -8.15
N GLY A 36 -26.72 -19.44 -8.84
CA GLY A 36 -27.86 -18.75 -8.23
C GLY A 36 -27.61 -17.26 -8.03
N SER A 37 -28.63 -16.54 -7.53
CA SER A 37 -28.59 -15.07 -7.39
C SER A 37 -27.42 -14.60 -6.49
N SER A 38 -27.21 -15.28 -5.36
CA SER A 38 -26.12 -14.95 -4.44
C SER A 38 -24.73 -15.25 -5.01
N GLY A 39 -24.58 -16.34 -5.77
CA GLY A 39 -23.31 -16.69 -6.43
C GLY A 39 -22.97 -15.71 -7.54
N ASN A 40 -23.95 -15.35 -8.38
CA ASN A 40 -23.77 -14.35 -9.43
C ASN A 40 -23.40 -12.97 -8.87
N MET A 41 -23.99 -12.58 -7.73
CA MET A 41 -23.65 -11.34 -7.04
C MET A 41 -22.21 -11.37 -6.52
N ALA A 42 -21.79 -12.46 -5.85
CA ALA A 42 -20.44 -12.59 -5.34
C ALA A 42 -19.37 -12.49 -6.46
N ARG A 43 -19.62 -13.13 -7.61
CA ARG A 43 -18.74 -13.05 -8.79
C ARG A 43 -18.64 -11.63 -9.34
N SER A 44 -19.79 -10.95 -9.50
CA SER A 44 -19.83 -9.55 -9.96
C SER A 44 -19.15 -8.60 -8.99
N ASP A 45 -19.30 -8.81 -7.68
CA ASP A 45 -18.64 -7.98 -6.66
C ASP A 45 -17.13 -8.21 -6.68
N ALA A 46 -16.68 -9.47 -6.82
CA ALA A 46 -15.28 -9.81 -6.94
C ALA A 46 -14.62 -9.15 -8.17
N GLU A 47 -15.29 -9.20 -9.33
CA GLU A 47 -14.85 -8.52 -10.56
C GLU A 47 -14.78 -6.99 -10.36
N ALA A 48 -15.81 -6.39 -9.76
CA ALA A 48 -15.85 -4.95 -9.50
C ALA A 48 -14.73 -4.50 -8.54
N LEU A 49 -14.41 -5.32 -7.53
CA LEU A 49 -13.32 -5.08 -6.59
C LEU A 49 -11.95 -5.22 -7.26
N ALA A 50 -11.72 -6.28 -8.05
CA ALA A 50 -10.49 -6.46 -8.82
C ALA A 50 -10.24 -5.26 -9.76
N ASN A 51 -11.28 -4.84 -10.49
CA ASN A 51 -11.26 -3.63 -11.31
C ASN A 51 -11.06 -2.34 -10.50
N GLY A 52 -11.44 -2.34 -9.22
CA GLY A 52 -11.18 -1.25 -8.29
C GLY A 52 -9.70 -1.13 -7.92
N LEU A 53 -9.05 -2.28 -7.66
CA LEU A 53 -7.65 -2.37 -7.28
C LEU A 53 -6.70 -2.00 -8.44
N SER A 54 -7.08 -2.30 -9.69
CA SER A 54 -6.27 -1.94 -10.87
C SER A 54 -6.41 -0.47 -11.30
N LYS A 55 -7.31 0.32 -10.69
CA LYS A 55 -7.47 1.73 -11.04
C LYS A 55 -6.28 2.56 -10.59
N PHE A 56 -5.86 3.49 -11.46
CA PHE A 56 -4.82 4.49 -11.16
C PHE A 56 -4.98 5.19 -9.80
N LYS A 57 -6.23 5.51 -9.40
CA LYS A 57 -6.52 6.12 -8.09
C LYS A 57 -6.09 5.24 -6.92
N PHE A 58 -6.29 3.92 -7.03
CA PHE A 58 -5.89 2.96 -6.00
C PHE A 58 -4.36 2.82 -5.98
N VAL A 59 -3.73 2.64 -7.13
CA VAL A 59 -2.26 2.56 -7.25
C VAL A 59 -1.59 3.82 -6.66
N THR A 60 -2.11 5.00 -6.99
CA THR A 60 -1.61 6.27 -6.42
C THR A 60 -1.78 6.34 -4.90
N SER A 61 -2.83 5.71 -4.36
CA SER A 61 -3.05 5.65 -2.91
C SER A 61 -2.03 4.76 -2.18
N LEU A 62 -1.49 3.72 -2.83
CA LEU A 62 -0.40 2.90 -2.30
C LEU A 62 0.90 3.69 -2.20
N ILE A 63 1.20 4.51 -3.22
CA ILE A 63 2.35 5.43 -3.21
C ILE A 63 2.23 6.42 -2.04
N LEU A 64 1.04 7.01 -1.87
CA LEU A 64 0.79 7.91 -0.74
C LEU A 64 0.93 7.19 0.61
N TRP A 65 0.47 5.95 0.70
CA TRP A 65 0.64 5.12 1.89
C TRP A 65 2.12 4.90 2.22
N ASN A 66 2.96 4.61 1.24
CA ASN A 66 4.41 4.44 1.42
C ASN A 66 5.07 5.67 2.06
N ILE A 67 4.72 6.86 1.56
CA ILE A 67 5.18 8.14 2.12
C ILE A 67 4.73 8.29 3.58
N LEU A 68 3.44 8.08 3.86
CA LEU A 68 2.88 8.20 5.20
C LEU A 68 3.48 7.17 6.18
N PHE A 69 3.77 5.96 5.70
CA PHE A 69 4.40 4.91 6.49
C PHE A 69 5.81 5.34 6.94
N LYS A 70 6.64 5.88 6.03
CA LYS A 70 7.98 6.37 6.37
C LYS A 70 7.91 7.51 7.39
N ILE A 71 7.00 8.46 7.22
CA ILE A 71 6.79 9.55 8.19
C ILE A 71 6.36 9.01 9.55
N ASN A 72 5.44 8.04 9.58
CA ASN A 72 4.97 7.41 10.81
C ASN A 72 6.09 6.66 11.54
N LEU A 73 6.97 5.96 10.81
CA LEU A 73 8.13 5.28 11.37
C LEU A 73 9.04 6.27 12.10
N THR A 74 9.39 7.38 11.45
CA THR A 74 10.19 8.45 12.06
C THR A 74 9.47 9.05 13.26
N SER A 75 8.16 9.30 13.17
CA SER A 75 7.37 9.81 14.30
C SER A 75 7.37 8.85 15.50
N LYS A 76 7.37 7.53 15.27
CA LYS A 76 7.53 6.53 16.34
C LYS A 76 8.91 6.59 16.96
N GLN A 77 9.97 6.65 16.15
CA GLN A 77 11.33 6.75 16.63
C GLN A 77 11.57 8.04 17.44
N LEU A 78 11.01 9.17 17.00
CA LEU A 78 11.08 10.45 17.71
C LEU A 78 10.36 10.45 19.07
N ARG A 79 9.47 9.48 19.33
CA ARG A 79 8.77 9.32 20.61
C ARG A 79 9.52 8.41 21.60
N GLU A 80 10.68 7.88 21.23
CA GLU A 80 11.51 7.09 22.15
C GLU A 80 11.96 7.94 23.35
N LYS A 81 11.70 7.46 24.57
CA LYS A 81 11.95 8.22 25.82
C LYS A 81 13.41 8.66 25.99
N ASN A 82 14.35 7.91 25.42
CA ASN A 82 15.78 8.11 25.58
C ASN A 82 16.45 8.66 24.31
N LEU A 83 15.69 9.26 23.40
CA LEU A 83 16.24 9.82 22.17
C LEU A 83 16.95 11.15 22.45
N ASN A 84 18.23 11.23 22.12
CA ASN A 84 18.97 12.49 22.17
C ASN A 84 18.74 13.36 20.93
N ILE A 85 18.98 14.67 21.06
CA ILE A 85 18.73 15.67 20.00
C ILE A 85 19.53 15.36 18.73
N HIS A 86 20.78 14.89 18.86
CA HIS A 86 21.61 14.54 17.71
C HIS A 86 20.97 13.41 16.87
N SER A 87 20.48 12.37 17.55
CA SER A 87 19.79 11.24 16.92
C SER A 87 18.46 11.66 16.30
N ALA A 88 17.74 12.58 16.94
CA ALA A 88 16.51 13.14 16.38
C ALA A 88 16.77 13.91 15.07
N ILE A 89 17.81 14.74 15.03
CA ILE A 89 18.24 15.45 13.82
C ILE A 89 18.58 14.46 12.71
N GLN A 90 19.37 13.42 13.01
CA GLN A 90 19.73 12.40 12.03
C GLN A 90 18.51 11.69 11.43
N LYS A 91 17.55 11.28 12.27
CA LYS A 91 16.32 10.62 11.81
C LYS A 91 15.45 11.54 10.93
N LEU A 92 15.34 12.81 11.30
CA LEU A 92 14.65 13.82 10.49
C LEU A 92 15.36 14.05 9.15
N GLN A 93 16.68 14.12 9.15
CA GLN A 93 17.50 14.27 7.94
C GLN A 93 17.31 13.08 6.99
N GLN A 94 17.35 11.84 7.52
CA GLN A 94 17.09 10.63 6.75
C GLN A 94 15.70 10.65 6.12
N THR A 95 14.69 11.03 6.91
CA THR A 95 13.30 11.13 6.42
C THR A 95 13.17 12.17 5.33
N LYS A 96 13.81 13.33 5.50
CA LYS A 96 13.85 14.39 4.50
C LYS A 96 14.46 13.87 3.19
N ASN A 97 15.63 13.23 3.25
CA ASN A 97 16.31 12.71 2.07
C ASN A 97 15.43 11.68 1.33
N ILE A 98 14.77 10.79 2.07
CA ILE A 98 13.81 9.83 1.50
C ILE A 98 12.68 10.55 0.76
N LEU A 99 12.09 11.59 1.36
CA LEU A 99 11.00 12.36 0.74
C LEU A 99 11.46 13.17 -0.48
N GLU A 100 12.69 13.70 -0.46
CA GLU A 100 13.30 14.38 -1.60
C GLU A 100 13.57 13.40 -2.75
N GLU A 101 14.05 12.18 -2.44
CA GLU A 101 14.20 11.11 -3.43
C GLU A 101 12.85 10.73 -4.04
N PHE A 102 11.81 10.49 -3.23
CA PHE A 102 10.45 10.21 -3.71
C PHE A 102 9.92 11.28 -4.67
N ARG A 103 10.26 12.56 -4.43
CA ARG A 103 9.80 13.68 -5.26
C ARG A 103 10.55 13.79 -6.60
N SER A 104 11.76 13.26 -6.70
CA SER A 104 12.51 13.26 -7.96
C SER A 104 11.81 12.42 -9.03
N ASP A 105 11.98 12.76 -10.30
CA ASP A 105 11.35 12.00 -11.40
C ASP A 105 11.75 10.52 -11.36
N GLU A 106 13.02 10.23 -11.05
CA GLU A 106 13.55 8.88 -10.97
C GLU A 106 13.09 8.15 -9.69
N GLY A 107 12.98 8.84 -8.56
CA GLY A 107 12.46 8.22 -7.34
C GLY A 107 10.94 8.02 -7.38
N PHE A 108 10.19 8.91 -8.04
CA PHE A 108 8.77 8.70 -8.30
C PHE A 108 8.54 7.51 -9.22
N LYS A 109 9.27 7.43 -10.34
CA LYS A 109 9.24 6.26 -11.22
C LYS A 109 9.63 4.99 -10.49
N ARG A 110 10.70 5.01 -9.69
CA ARG A 110 11.13 3.84 -8.91
C ARG A 110 10.09 3.44 -7.88
N THR A 111 9.43 4.39 -7.22
CA THR A 111 8.36 4.08 -6.27
C THR A 111 7.13 3.53 -6.96
N LEU A 112 6.80 4.06 -8.14
CA LEU A 112 5.73 3.55 -8.98
C LEU A 112 6.08 2.13 -9.41
N VAL A 113 7.30 1.88 -9.90
CA VAL A 113 7.82 0.55 -10.26
C VAL A 113 7.84 -0.35 -9.04
N ASP A 114 8.44 -0.02 -7.90
CA ASP A 114 8.41 -0.84 -6.68
C ASP A 114 6.96 -1.15 -6.29
N SER A 115 6.06 -0.16 -6.26
CA SER A 115 4.64 -0.39 -5.93
C SER A 115 3.91 -1.23 -6.97
N LEU A 116 4.37 -1.23 -8.23
CA LEU A 116 3.85 -2.01 -9.35
C LEU A 116 4.54 -3.37 -9.48
N GLU A 117 5.81 -3.55 -9.15
CA GLU A 117 6.56 -4.79 -9.04
C GLU A 117 6.08 -5.56 -7.80
N PHE A 118 5.68 -4.88 -6.72
CA PHE A 118 4.87 -5.52 -5.68
C PHE A 118 3.46 -5.89 -6.17
N ALA A 119 3.02 -5.32 -7.30
CA ALA A 119 1.78 -5.67 -8.00
C ALA A 119 2.00 -6.61 -9.22
N GLU A 120 3.26 -6.89 -9.63
CA GLU A 120 3.71 -7.64 -10.83
C GLU A 120 4.70 -8.79 -10.49
N GLU A 121 5.25 -8.91 -9.27
CA GLU A 121 5.66 -10.21 -8.68
C GLU A 121 4.44 -11.17 -8.63
N ILE A 122 3.28 -10.64 -8.98
CA ILE A 122 2.03 -11.24 -9.41
C ILE A 122 2.02 -11.27 -10.96
N ASP A 123 2.77 -12.19 -11.55
CA ASP A 123 2.73 -12.56 -12.97
C ASP A 123 3.23 -14.02 -13.03
N PHE A 124 2.61 -15.02 -13.64
CA PHE A 124 1.61 -15.14 -14.73
C PHE A 124 0.78 -16.42 -14.52
#